data_AF-A0A7D9D166-F1
#
_entry.id   AF-A0A7D9D166-F1
#
_cell.length_a   1.000
_cell.length_b   1.000
_cell.length_c   1.000
_cell.angle_alpha   90.00
_cell.angle_beta   90.00
_cell.angle_gamma   90.00
#
_symmetry.space_group_name_H-M   'P 1'
#
loop_
_entity.id
_entity.type
_entity.pdbx_description
1 polymer ?
#
loop_
_entity_poly.entity_id
_entity_poly.type
_entity_poly.pdbx_seq_one_letter_code
_entity_poly.pdbx_strand_id
1 'polypeptide(L)'
;MKRIAQFYGLIVALAVTSPVIAELRNVPGQYATVAAAVEAAQPGDVVEIAAGDYDISNVRITQDRITIQGAGRSSTILWVPSDQTGFLVLASGIIVRDLRFESRNTTEAKYGLVTVYASGELELSRIETVGGRNGLHVSGGSLWVTSSRLSASQKSNIIVTDGGKAWVERSELAESTESAGIDIWMSGSSAQVTDSVIHNHNQSGVSLSEGGSARIFQTTIANNGYHGASVQEENSRLDIESSIVTGNRHVGIWTFTGAHATVTNTAITANGSWGISRTENSGDITGTMDVNHSLLWDNRRGDTEDFILSSSNVQADPKFLAPDNYIFALLPDSPAKGAGRDGKDIGLYPEGYATAFVLPQQVDQAKTPGVVRRQPAPSRPRGRKLALVIGIEQYSVANIPKLKYARDDADDVARFLTSKGYSVTKLVDATATLPRIRTELTKLANAPPQDQIVFFFSGHGSDESDPLGRGRGYLLPVGADADQLPATALPLAELQAVVDNTSVERMAVLLDACFSGGQKSVRTGRQGIKTPGEKDLTGGLVFGPGKVSLFSSRDNEPSYEAAEYENGYFTYHLIKAWEEGYQEADAVYQKIFEGVTQDTDNAQHPRRDYDRTEGVTAVY
;
A
#
# COMPACT_ATOMS: atom_id res chain seq x y z
N MET A 1 -30.54 67.05 -32.52
CA MET A 1 -30.42 67.64 -31.18
C MET A 1 -29.36 66.85 -30.41
N LYS A 2 -28.30 67.54 -29.92
CA LYS A 2 -27.46 67.24 -28.71
C LYS A 2 -26.77 65.85 -28.65
N ARG A 3 -25.46 65.65 -28.47
CA ARG A 3 -24.25 66.39 -27.99
C ARG A 3 -23.02 65.60 -28.51
N ILE A 4 -21.97 66.16 -29.10
CA ILE A 4 -20.83 66.95 -28.56
C ILE A 4 -19.90 66.18 -27.60
N ALA A 5 -18.61 66.12 -28.01
CA ALA A 5 -17.34 65.97 -27.26
C ALA A 5 -16.97 64.55 -26.76
N GLN A 6 -15.74 64.03 -26.89
CA GLN A 6 -14.43 64.68 -27.09
C GLN A 6 -13.40 63.64 -27.59
N PHE A 7 -12.55 64.04 -28.53
CA PHE A 7 -11.32 63.36 -28.96
C PHE A 7 -10.23 63.45 -27.87
N TYR A 8 -9.30 62.48 -27.81
CA TYR A 8 -7.83 62.65 -27.98
C TYR A 8 -7.03 61.47 -27.37
N GLY A 9 -6.15 60.87 -28.19
CA GLY A 9 -4.90 60.27 -27.69
C GLY A 9 -4.73 58.75 -27.78
N LEU A 10 -4.93 58.13 -28.96
CA LEU A 10 -4.43 56.77 -29.20
C LEU A 10 -2.90 56.83 -29.41
N ILE A 11 -2.12 56.61 -28.35
CA ILE A 11 -0.71 56.23 -28.48
C ILE A 11 -0.71 54.75 -28.86
N VAL A 12 -0.57 54.46 -30.15
CA VAL A 12 -0.16 53.12 -30.60
C VAL A 12 1.32 53.01 -30.31
N ALA A 13 1.65 52.53 -29.11
CA ALA A 13 2.96 51.94 -28.87
C ALA A 13 2.98 50.63 -29.67
N LEU A 14 3.55 50.68 -30.88
CA LEU A 14 4.06 49.48 -31.53
C LEU A 14 5.14 48.91 -30.62
N ALA A 15 4.74 48.01 -29.73
CA ALA A 15 5.68 47.11 -29.08
C ALA A 15 6.29 46.28 -30.21
N VAL A 16 7.50 46.64 -30.60
CA VAL A 16 8.40 45.72 -31.30
C VAL A 16 8.62 44.59 -30.32
N THR A 17 7.77 43.57 -30.37
CA THR A 17 8.05 42.32 -29.68
C THR A 17 9.23 41.72 -30.41
N SER A 18 10.42 41.96 -29.85
CA SER A 18 11.57 41.14 -30.17
C SER A 18 11.13 39.69 -30.03
N PRO A 19 11.48 38.78 -30.95
CA PRO A 19 11.15 37.37 -30.78
C PRO A 19 11.66 36.95 -29.41
N VAL A 20 10.76 36.48 -28.54
CA VAL A 20 11.15 35.85 -27.28
C VAL A 20 11.86 34.57 -27.70
N ILE A 21 13.19 34.62 -27.76
CA ILE A 21 14.00 33.44 -27.98
C ILE A 21 13.93 32.67 -26.67
N ALA A 22 13.37 31.46 -26.71
CA ALA A 22 13.40 30.55 -25.57
C ALA A 22 14.86 30.30 -25.16
N GLU A 23 15.19 30.63 -23.92
CA GLU A 23 16.52 30.44 -23.37
C GLU A 23 16.59 29.20 -22.48
N LEU A 24 17.78 28.60 -22.45
CA LEU A 24 18.11 27.50 -21.57
C LEU A 24 18.68 28.06 -20.26
N ARG A 25 18.05 27.70 -19.13
CA ARG A 25 18.41 28.14 -17.77
C ARG A 25 18.92 26.96 -16.96
N ASN A 26 20.24 26.87 -16.83
CA ASN A 26 20.89 25.69 -16.25
C ASN A 26 21.03 25.79 -14.72
N VAL A 27 20.67 24.72 -14.03
CA VAL A 27 20.87 24.53 -12.58
C VAL A 27 21.80 23.33 -12.35
N PRO A 28 22.91 23.46 -11.57
CA PRO A 28 23.34 24.64 -10.83
C PRO A 28 24.20 25.64 -11.65
N GLY A 29 24.30 25.45 -12.98
CA GLY A 29 25.28 26.16 -13.82
C GLY A 29 25.14 27.68 -13.87
N GLN A 30 24.05 28.17 -14.44
CA GLN A 30 23.75 29.62 -14.51
C GLN A 30 23.08 30.11 -13.23
N TYR A 31 22.25 29.26 -12.63
CA TYR A 31 21.49 29.55 -11.41
C TYR A 31 21.87 28.53 -10.34
N ALA A 32 22.21 29.01 -9.15
CA ALA A 32 22.59 28.13 -8.04
C ALA A 32 21.42 27.26 -7.52
N THR A 33 20.18 27.69 -7.73
CA THR A 33 18.97 27.05 -7.21
C THR A 33 17.88 26.98 -8.27
N VAL A 34 17.00 25.98 -8.15
CA VAL A 34 15.81 25.85 -8.99
C VAL A 34 14.89 27.07 -8.85
N ALA A 35 14.70 27.57 -7.63
CA ALA A 35 13.88 28.75 -7.36
C ALA A 35 14.31 29.98 -8.19
N ALA A 36 15.60 30.32 -8.14
CA ALA A 36 16.15 31.45 -8.89
C ALA A 36 16.03 31.27 -10.42
N ALA A 37 16.19 30.05 -10.93
CA ALA A 37 16.03 29.77 -12.35
C ALA A 37 14.59 29.94 -12.82
N VAL A 38 13.62 29.46 -12.03
CA VAL A 38 12.18 29.60 -12.27
C VAL A 38 11.75 31.05 -12.20
N GLU A 39 12.18 31.80 -11.18
CA GLU A 39 11.84 33.22 -11.01
C GLU A 39 12.33 34.07 -12.19
N ALA A 40 13.52 33.75 -12.71
CA ALA A 40 14.11 34.44 -13.85
C ALA A 40 13.49 34.03 -15.20
N ALA A 41 12.74 32.92 -15.26
CA ALA A 41 12.21 32.37 -16.50
C ALA A 41 11.25 33.30 -17.23
N GLN A 42 11.30 33.27 -18.55
CA GLN A 42 10.37 33.97 -19.44
C GLN A 42 9.54 32.93 -20.22
N PRO A 43 8.38 33.31 -20.76
CA PRO A 43 7.51 32.36 -21.46
C PRO A 43 8.18 31.70 -22.66
N GLY A 44 8.33 30.38 -22.62
CA GLY A 44 9.00 29.55 -23.61
C GLY A 44 10.34 28.96 -23.13
N ASP A 45 10.89 29.46 -22.01
CA ASP A 45 12.18 29.02 -21.49
C ASP A 45 12.16 27.58 -20.96
N VAL A 46 13.37 26.99 -20.92
CA VAL A 46 13.61 25.67 -20.32
C VAL A 46 14.54 25.83 -19.12
N VAL A 47 14.06 25.49 -17.93
CA VAL A 47 14.89 25.31 -16.73
C VAL A 47 15.43 23.88 -16.74
N GLU A 48 16.69 23.71 -17.14
CA GLU A 48 17.36 22.41 -17.18
C GLU A 48 18.12 22.18 -15.86
N ILE A 49 17.75 21.11 -15.16
CA ILE A 49 18.26 20.73 -13.86
C ILE A 49 19.15 19.50 -14.05
N ALA A 50 20.45 19.68 -13.81
CA ALA A 50 21.41 18.58 -13.88
C ALA A 50 21.13 17.55 -12.78
N ALA A 51 21.69 16.34 -12.90
CA ALA A 51 21.64 15.35 -11.83
C ALA A 51 22.17 15.92 -10.51
N GLY A 52 21.45 15.67 -9.42
CA GLY A 52 21.73 16.18 -8.08
C GLY A 52 20.49 16.24 -7.19
N ASP A 53 20.70 16.71 -5.97
CA ASP A 53 19.69 16.95 -4.96
C ASP A 53 19.45 18.46 -4.80
N TYR A 54 18.22 18.92 -5.01
CA TYR A 54 17.86 20.34 -4.99
C TYR A 54 16.68 20.60 -4.07
N ASP A 55 16.85 21.58 -3.18
CA ASP A 55 15.77 22.09 -2.33
C ASP A 55 14.79 22.91 -3.19
N ILE A 56 13.51 22.56 -3.10
CA ILE A 56 12.41 23.27 -3.78
C ILE A 56 11.37 23.83 -2.80
N SER A 57 11.77 24.07 -1.56
CA SER A 57 10.91 24.70 -0.55
C SER A 57 10.36 26.03 -1.05
N ASN A 58 9.03 26.13 -1.10
CA ASN A 58 8.24 27.31 -1.42
C ASN A 58 8.49 27.91 -2.81
N VAL A 59 8.82 27.08 -3.80
CA VAL A 59 8.97 27.54 -5.19
C VAL A 59 7.59 27.83 -5.80
N ARG A 60 7.34 29.11 -6.08
CA ARG A 60 6.11 29.57 -6.75
C ARG A 60 6.38 29.72 -8.24
N ILE A 61 5.57 29.06 -9.06
CA ILE A 61 5.62 29.17 -10.52
C ILE A 61 4.52 30.12 -10.97
N THR A 62 4.93 31.33 -11.37
CA THR A 62 4.03 32.41 -11.82
C THR A 62 4.28 32.82 -13.28
N GLN A 63 5.29 32.25 -13.91
CA GLN A 63 5.69 32.49 -15.29
C GLN A 63 4.98 31.48 -16.18
N ASP A 64 4.18 31.95 -17.14
CA ASP A 64 3.48 31.07 -18.08
C ASP A 64 4.45 30.38 -19.05
N ARG A 65 4.08 29.18 -19.51
CA ARG A 65 4.73 28.46 -20.62
C ARG A 65 6.21 28.15 -20.42
N ILE A 66 6.63 27.79 -19.21
CA ILE A 66 8.00 27.34 -18.96
C ILE A 66 8.07 25.81 -18.88
N THR A 67 9.20 25.24 -19.28
CA THR A 67 9.50 23.81 -19.09
C THR A 67 10.56 23.66 -18.00
N ILE A 68 10.36 22.73 -17.06
CA ILE A 68 11.35 22.33 -16.05
C ILE A 68 11.72 20.87 -16.34
N GLN A 69 13.01 20.61 -16.55
CA GLN A 69 13.46 19.31 -17.01
C GLN A 69 14.66 18.83 -16.19
N GLY A 70 14.56 17.62 -15.65
CA GLY A 70 15.68 16.94 -15.01
C GLY A 70 16.47 16.03 -15.96
N ALA A 71 17.58 15.51 -15.46
CA ALA A 71 18.40 14.51 -16.14
C ALA A 71 17.86 13.06 -16.02
N GLY A 72 16.75 12.86 -15.30
CA GLY A 72 16.09 11.57 -15.09
C GLY A 72 15.64 11.39 -13.63
N ARG A 73 14.51 10.71 -13.42
CA ARG A 73 13.86 10.50 -12.11
C ARG A 73 14.77 9.94 -11.00
N SER A 74 15.74 9.09 -11.34
CA SER A 74 16.67 8.52 -10.35
C SER A 74 17.94 9.36 -10.13
N SER A 75 18.08 10.48 -10.84
CA SER A 75 19.30 11.29 -10.84
C SER A 75 19.06 12.75 -10.46
N THR A 76 17.85 13.27 -10.70
CA THR A 76 17.46 14.64 -10.36
C THR A 76 16.36 14.58 -9.31
N ILE A 77 16.72 14.90 -8.07
CA ILE A 77 15.83 14.83 -6.91
C ILE A 77 15.52 16.25 -6.46
N LEU A 78 14.25 16.63 -6.55
CA LEU A 78 13.71 17.86 -6.01
C LEU A 78 13.09 17.53 -4.65
N TRP A 79 13.76 17.91 -3.57
CA TRP A 79 13.32 17.56 -2.22
C TRP A 79 12.70 18.75 -1.50
N VAL A 80 11.77 18.46 -0.58
CA VAL A 80 11.11 19.43 0.28
C VAL A 80 11.08 18.92 1.73
N PRO A 81 11.40 19.75 2.74
CA PRO A 81 11.12 19.45 4.13
C PRO A 81 9.63 19.16 4.37
N SER A 82 9.31 18.24 5.28
CA SER A 82 7.92 17.85 5.60
C SER A 82 7.02 19.01 6.06
N ASP A 83 7.59 20.11 6.57
CA ASP A 83 6.88 21.28 7.05
C ASP A 83 6.83 22.44 6.04
N GLN A 84 7.30 22.25 4.81
CA GLN A 84 7.29 23.26 3.74
C GLN A 84 6.44 22.80 2.55
N THR A 85 5.96 23.75 1.76
CA THR A 85 5.32 23.45 0.46
C THR A 85 6.40 23.26 -0.59
N GLY A 86 6.24 22.32 -1.52
CA GLY A 86 7.12 22.22 -2.68
C GLY A 86 6.72 23.22 -3.77
N PHE A 87 6.45 22.72 -4.97
CA PHE A 87 6.02 23.56 -6.08
C PHE A 87 4.58 24.04 -5.91
N LEU A 88 4.38 25.35 -6.00
CA LEU A 88 3.06 25.98 -6.11
C LEU A 88 2.89 26.57 -7.50
N VAL A 89 2.05 25.93 -8.33
CA VAL A 89 1.80 26.30 -9.72
C VAL A 89 0.56 27.18 -9.81
N LEU A 90 0.76 28.43 -10.22
CA LEU A 90 -0.29 29.46 -10.40
C LEU A 90 -0.42 29.90 -11.86
N ALA A 91 0.53 29.50 -12.70
CA ALA A 91 0.66 29.86 -14.10
C ALA A 91 0.17 28.75 -15.04
N SER A 92 -0.02 29.07 -16.31
CA SER A 92 -0.53 28.15 -17.33
C SER A 92 0.56 27.65 -18.28
N GLY A 93 0.36 26.48 -18.87
CA GLY A 93 1.30 25.87 -19.81
C GLY A 93 2.62 25.41 -19.19
N ILE A 94 2.61 25.01 -17.91
CA ILE A 94 3.82 24.56 -17.22
C ILE A 94 4.06 23.08 -17.53
N ILE A 95 5.28 22.74 -17.92
CA ILE A 95 5.68 21.36 -18.20
C ILE A 95 6.81 20.99 -17.24
N VAL A 96 6.69 19.85 -16.55
CA VAL A 96 7.77 19.30 -15.72
C VAL A 96 8.01 17.84 -16.10
N ARG A 97 9.27 17.47 -16.28
CA ARG A 97 9.62 16.12 -16.72
C ARG A 97 10.96 15.61 -16.26
N ASP A 98 11.09 14.28 -16.25
CA ASP A 98 12.36 13.56 -16.08
C ASP A 98 13.05 13.83 -14.73
N LEU A 99 12.30 13.83 -13.63
CA LEU A 99 12.82 14.09 -12.28
C LEU A 99 11.95 13.45 -11.18
N ARG A 100 12.45 13.46 -9.94
CA ARG A 100 11.71 13.01 -8.75
C ARG A 100 11.38 14.18 -7.84
N PHE A 101 10.18 14.19 -7.28
CA PHE A 101 9.80 14.99 -6.12
C PHE A 101 9.83 14.12 -4.86
N GLU A 102 10.44 14.62 -3.77
CA GLU A 102 10.63 13.84 -2.55
C GLU A 102 10.39 14.67 -1.29
N SER A 103 9.62 14.14 -0.33
CA SER A 103 9.51 14.76 0.99
C SER A 103 10.54 14.16 1.93
N ARG A 104 11.26 15.01 2.68
CA ARG A 104 12.30 14.61 3.64
C ARG A 104 11.97 15.08 5.06
N ASN A 105 12.52 14.33 6.01
CA ASN A 105 12.55 14.61 7.46
C ASN A 105 11.19 14.53 8.20
N THR A 106 11.05 13.42 8.94
CA THR A 106 10.08 13.14 10.04
C THR A 106 8.68 12.69 9.64
N THR A 107 7.94 12.19 10.64
CA THR A 107 6.78 11.30 10.55
C THR A 107 5.48 11.94 10.06
N GLU A 108 5.39 13.26 9.90
CA GLU A 108 4.15 13.94 9.48
C GLU A 108 4.42 15.12 8.55
N ALA A 109 4.12 14.94 7.27
CA ALA A 109 4.16 15.99 6.26
C ALA A 109 2.89 16.85 6.32
N LYS A 110 3.08 18.17 6.25
CA LYS A 110 1.99 19.15 6.34
C LYS A 110 1.44 19.57 4.99
N TYR A 111 2.24 19.45 3.93
CA TYR A 111 1.90 19.97 2.61
C TYR A 111 2.15 18.94 1.51
N GLY A 112 1.58 19.20 0.32
CA GLY A 112 1.83 18.41 -0.87
C GLY A 112 3.19 18.74 -1.50
N LEU A 113 3.74 17.79 -2.28
CA LEU A 113 4.99 18.01 -3.03
C LEU A 113 4.78 19.02 -4.17
N VAL A 114 3.64 18.92 -4.85
CA VAL A 114 3.25 19.82 -5.93
C VAL A 114 1.77 20.18 -5.78
N THR A 115 1.49 21.47 -5.82
CA THR A 115 0.12 22.01 -5.78
C THR A 115 -0.14 22.86 -7.01
N VAL A 116 -1.16 22.48 -7.79
CA VAL A 116 -1.73 23.29 -8.87
C VAL A 116 -2.91 24.06 -8.30
N TYR A 117 -2.84 25.38 -8.30
CA TYR A 117 -3.80 26.23 -7.61
C TYR A 117 -4.44 27.25 -8.53
N ALA A 118 -5.68 27.67 -8.21
CA ALA A 118 -6.47 28.59 -9.01
C ALA A 118 -6.56 28.10 -10.46
N SER A 119 -6.29 28.91 -11.47
CA SER A 119 -6.32 28.50 -12.88
C SER A 119 -4.98 27.96 -13.40
N GLY A 120 -4.10 27.48 -12.53
CA GLY A 120 -2.81 26.91 -12.93
C GLY A 120 -2.97 25.66 -13.81
N GLU A 121 -2.03 25.46 -14.73
CA GLU A 121 -2.00 24.30 -15.62
C GLU A 121 -0.62 23.65 -15.61
N LEU A 122 -0.57 22.34 -15.32
CA LEU A 122 0.66 21.59 -15.16
C LEU A 122 0.60 20.26 -15.90
N GLU A 123 1.58 20.01 -16.76
CA GLU A 123 1.86 18.71 -17.34
C GLU A 123 3.08 18.09 -16.64
N LEU A 124 2.92 16.88 -16.13
CA LEU A 124 3.96 16.04 -15.56
C LEU A 124 4.18 14.82 -16.45
N SER A 125 5.42 14.57 -16.86
CA SER A 125 5.77 13.34 -17.59
C SER A 125 7.07 12.70 -17.10
N ARG A 126 7.06 11.36 -16.95
CA ARG A 126 8.23 10.61 -16.47
C ARG A 126 8.74 11.12 -15.12
N ILE A 127 7.81 11.42 -14.21
CA ILE A 127 8.13 11.86 -12.85
C ILE A 127 8.00 10.70 -11.86
N GLU A 128 8.64 10.87 -10.71
CA GLU A 128 8.40 10.05 -9.52
C GLU A 128 8.04 10.96 -8.34
N THR A 129 7.00 10.62 -7.56
CA THR A 129 6.77 11.24 -6.25
C THR A 129 7.00 10.22 -5.14
N VAL A 130 7.70 10.65 -4.09
CA VAL A 130 7.95 9.84 -2.89
C VAL A 130 7.66 10.69 -1.65
N GLY A 131 6.73 10.24 -0.82
CA GLY A 131 6.42 10.97 0.42
C GLY A 131 5.42 12.12 0.24
N GLY A 132 5.45 13.03 1.22
CA GLY A 132 4.60 14.22 1.28
C GLY A 132 3.25 13.94 1.93
N ARG A 133 2.52 15.00 2.32
CA ARG A 133 1.15 14.85 2.82
C ARG A 133 0.28 14.31 1.71
N ASN A 134 0.35 14.98 0.56
CA ASN A 134 -0.14 14.49 -0.71
C ASN A 134 1.02 14.47 -1.69
N GLY A 135 1.01 13.56 -2.67
CA GLY A 135 1.94 13.66 -3.80
C GLY A 135 1.64 14.92 -4.60
N LEU A 136 0.46 14.96 -5.21
CA LEU A 136 -0.03 16.02 -6.07
C LEU A 136 -1.38 16.54 -5.55
N HIS A 137 -1.56 17.86 -5.52
CA HIS A 137 -2.82 18.50 -5.16
C HIS A 137 -3.27 19.45 -6.28
N VAL A 138 -4.50 19.29 -6.75
CA VAL A 138 -5.14 20.20 -7.71
C VAL A 138 -6.31 20.89 -7.04
N SER A 139 -6.27 22.22 -6.93
CA SER A 139 -7.34 23.06 -6.41
C SER A 139 -7.71 24.12 -7.43
N GLY A 140 -8.82 23.93 -8.14
CA GLY A 140 -9.29 24.80 -9.24
C GLY A 140 -8.53 24.67 -10.57
N GLY A 141 -7.33 24.10 -10.55
CA GLY A 141 -6.42 24.03 -11.71
C GLY A 141 -6.58 22.78 -12.57
N SER A 142 -5.63 22.58 -13.49
CA SER A 142 -5.58 21.42 -14.39
C SER A 142 -4.21 20.73 -14.33
N LEU A 143 -4.23 19.40 -14.17
CA LEU A 143 -3.05 18.57 -14.02
C LEU A 143 -3.09 17.40 -15.00
N TRP A 144 -2.04 17.23 -15.80
CA TRP A 144 -1.82 16.02 -16.60
C TRP A 144 -0.63 15.26 -16.04
N VAL A 145 -0.75 13.96 -15.88
CA VAL A 145 0.29 13.06 -15.37
C VAL A 145 0.43 11.89 -16.31
N THR A 146 1.61 11.71 -16.89
CA THR A 146 1.84 10.65 -17.88
C THR A 146 3.13 9.87 -17.59
N SER A 147 3.11 8.55 -17.78
CA SER A 147 4.32 7.71 -17.67
C SER A 147 5.05 7.87 -16.33
N SER A 148 4.31 7.97 -15.23
CA SER A 148 4.82 8.42 -13.92
C SER A 148 4.53 7.45 -12.79
N ARG A 149 5.28 7.55 -11.68
CA ARG A 149 5.07 6.75 -10.47
C ARG A 149 4.84 7.65 -9.26
N LEU A 150 3.76 7.45 -8.55
CA LEU A 150 3.42 8.21 -7.35
C LEU A 150 3.34 7.24 -6.18
N SER A 151 4.09 7.51 -5.11
CA SER A 151 4.24 6.54 -4.02
C SER A 151 4.45 7.19 -2.66
N ALA A 152 4.19 6.40 -1.61
CA ALA A 152 4.52 6.69 -0.22
C ALA A 152 3.91 8.00 0.34
N SER A 153 2.79 8.47 -0.19
CA SER A 153 2.12 9.68 0.31
C SER A 153 1.38 9.40 1.61
N GLN A 154 1.40 10.33 2.56
CA GLN A 154 0.71 10.10 3.83
C GLN A 154 -0.81 10.02 3.64
N LYS A 155 -1.40 10.95 2.91
CA LYS A 155 -2.82 10.97 2.57
C LYS A 155 -3.08 10.38 1.20
N SER A 156 -2.96 11.15 0.13
CA SER A 156 -3.29 10.70 -1.22
C SER A 156 -2.15 10.96 -2.19
N ASN A 157 -1.96 10.08 -3.17
CA ASN A 157 -1.04 10.37 -4.26
C ASN A 157 -1.53 11.56 -5.07
N ILE A 158 -2.85 11.60 -5.34
CA ILE A 158 -3.50 12.73 -6.00
C ILE A 158 -4.74 13.13 -5.22
N ILE A 159 -4.87 14.41 -4.91
CA ILE A 159 -6.11 15.00 -4.39
C ILE A 159 -6.61 16.09 -5.33
N VAL A 160 -7.91 16.07 -5.65
CA VAL A 160 -8.56 17.02 -6.55
C VAL A 160 -9.72 17.71 -5.84
N THR A 161 -9.68 19.04 -5.78
CA THR A 161 -10.56 19.86 -4.95
C THR A 161 -10.97 21.12 -5.70
N ASP A 162 -12.01 21.81 -5.21
CA ASP A 162 -12.36 23.18 -5.65
C ASP A 162 -12.51 23.32 -7.18
N GLY A 163 -13.14 22.34 -7.85
CA GLY A 163 -13.31 22.38 -9.31
C GLY A 163 -12.08 21.98 -10.12
N GLY A 164 -11.03 21.49 -9.47
CA GLY A 164 -9.80 21.02 -10.10
C GLY A 164 -10.01 19.82 -11.02
N LYS A 165 -9.08 19.62 -11.95
CA LYS A 165 -9.15 18.54 -12.94
C LYS A 165 -7.81 17.83 -13.06
N ALA A 166 -7.84 16.50 -13.03
CA ALA A 166 -6.66 15.67 -13.22
C ALA A 166 -6.85 14.68 -14.38
N TRP A 167 -5.82 14.49 -15.19
CA TRP A 167 -5.72 13.43 -16.18
C TRP A 167 -4.49 12.60 -15.88
N VAL A 168 -4.67 11.30 -15.67
CA VAL A 168 -3.61 10.35 -15.33
C VAL A 168 -3.59 9.29 -16.41
N GLU A 169 -2.45 9.11 -17.07
CA GLU A 169 -2.29 8.15 -18.15
C GLU A 169 -1.01 7.34 -17.96
N ARG A 170 -1.05 6.03 -18.19
CA ARG A 170 0.15 5.17 -18.16
C ARG A 170 0.97 5.42 -16.90
N SER A 171 0.33 5.40 -15.74
CA SER A 171 0.99 5.74 -14.47
C SER A 171 0.66 4.74 -13.37
N GLU A 172 1.57 4.64 -12.40
CA GLU A 172 1.43 3.80 -11.20
C GLU A 172 1.19 4.72 -10.00
N LEU A 173 0.10 4.48 -9.27
CA LEU A 173 -0.22 5.12 -8.00
C LEU A 173 -0.22 4.02 -6.95
N ALA A 174 0.64 4.19 -5.94
CA ALA A 174 0.85 3.19 -4.91
C ALA A 174 1.01 3.78 -3.51
N GLU A 175 0.73 2.95 -2.50
CA GLU A 175 1.27 3.11 -1.14
C GLU A 175 0.94 4.46 -0.50
N SER A 176 -0.35 4.72 -0.27
CA SER A 176 -0.75 5.81 0.63
C SER A 176 -1.20 5.27 1.99
N THR A 177 -0.87 5.97 3.07
CA THR A 177 -1.02 5.42 4.43
C THR A 177 -2.34 5.80 5.13
N GLU A 178 -2.95 6.93 4.80
CA GLU A 178 -4.12 7.47 5.53
C GLU A 178 -5.35 7.73 4.67
N SER A 179 -5.21 8.00 3.37
CA SER A 179 -6.33 8.27 2.46
C SER A 179 -6.22 7.45 1.18
N ALA A 180 -7.16 7.66 0.26
CA ALA A 180 -7.22 6.96 -1.01
C ALA A 180 -6.06 7.31 -1.94
N GLY A 181 -5.77 6.46 -2.92
CA GLY A 181 -4.78 6.75 -3.95
C GLY A 181 -5.12 8.02 -4.73
N ILE A 182 -6.36 8.10 -5.18
CA ILE A 182 -6.97 9.31 -5.74
C ILE A 182 -8.18 9.70 -4.90
N ASP A 183 -8.16 10.92 -4.37
CA ASP A 183 -9.23 11.48 -3.55
C ASP A 183 -9.83 12.73 -4.24
N ILE A 184 -11.13 12.70 -4.50
CA ILE A 184 -11.84 13.74 -5.26
C ILE A 184 -13.07 14.15 -4.46
N TRP A 185 -13.08 15.40 -4.03
CA TRP A 185 -14.20 15.96 -3.30
C TRP A 185 -14.56 17.36 -3.83
N MET A 186 -15.80 17.75 -3.56
CA MET A 186 -16.46 18.97 -4.02
C MET A 186 -16.94 18.93 -5.48
N SER A 187 -18.10 19.55 -5.69
CA SER A 187 -18.73 19.67 -7.00
C SER A 187 -17.81 20.36 -8.02
N GLY A 188 -17.70 19.75 -9.20
CA GLY A 188 -16.84 20.21 -10.29
C GLY A 188 -15.42 19.64 -10.27
N SER A 189 -14.98 19.05 -9.16
CA SER A 189 -13.70 18.33 -9.08
C SER A 189 -13.78 17.02 -9.86
N SER A 190 -12.77 16.74 -10.69
CA SER A 190 -12.80 15.52 -11.51
C SER A 190 -11.44 14.93 -11.83
N ALA A 191 -11.40 13.62 -12.06
CA ALA A 191 -10.24 12.94 -12.62
C ALA A 191 -10.60 12.00 -13.76
N GLN A 192 -9.72 11.91 -14.75
CA GLN A 192 -9.71 10.84 -15.74
C GLN A 192 -8.45 10.00 -15.55
N VAL A 193 -8.61 8.68 -15.44
CA VAL A 193 -7.50 7.74 -15.30
C VAL A 193 -7.57 6.71 -16.41
N THR A 194 -6.48 6.57 -17.15
CA THR A 194 -6.39 5.70 -18.31
C THR A 194 -5.11 4.87 -18.28
N ASP A 195 -5.16 3.60 -18.67
CA ASP A 195 -3.98 2.74 -18.85
C ASP A 195 -3.05 2.71 -17.62
N SER A 196 -3.62 2.73 -16.41
CA SER A 196 -2.86 2.96 -15.17
C SER A 196 -3.09 1.85 -14.14
N VAL A 197 -2.29 1.85 -13.07
CA VAL A 197 -2.44 0.94 -11.93
C VAL A 197 -2.56 1.75 -10.65
N ILE A 198 -3.58 1.48 -9.84
CA ILE A 198 -3.85 2.11 -8.54
C ILE A 198 -3.89 0.99 -7.50
N HIS A 199 -2.89 0.92 -6.62
CA HIS A 199 -2.79 -0.24 -5.72
C HIS A 199 -2.10 -0.01 -4.38
N ASN A 200 -2.31 -0.94 -3.45
CA ASN A 200 -1.63 -0.96 -2.15
C ASN A 200 -1.82 0.33 -1.32
N HIS A 201 -2.94 1.03 -1.49
CA HIS A 201 -3.32 2.13 -0.60
C HIS A 201 -3.95 1.56 0.67
N ASN A 202 -3.75 2.18 1.84
CA ASN A 202 -4.36 1.71 3.09
C ASN A 202 -5.88 1.92 3.14
N GLN A 203 -6.39 2.90 2.38
CA GLN A 203 -7.82 3.15 2.18
C GLN A 203 -8.27 2.64 0.80
N SER A 204 -9.24 3.31 0.17
CA SER A 204 -9.72 2.94 -1.16
C SER A 204 -8.71 3.29 -2.25
N GLY A 205 -8.74 2.62 -3.40
CA GLY A 205 -7.95 3.06 -4.56
C GLY A 205 -8.42 4.44 -5.06
N VAL A 206 -9.73 4.58 -5.24
CA VAL A 206 -10.40 5.84 -5.63
C VAL A 206 -11.49 6.20 -4.62
N SER A 207 -11.54 7.47 -4.21
CA SER A 207 -12.58 8.00 -3.32
C SER A 207 -13.22 9.24 -3.94
N LEU A 208 -14.56 9.26 -4.01
CA LEU A 208 -15.36 10.37 -4.52
C LEU A 208 -16.39 10.80 -3.48
N SER A 209 -16.46 12.10 -3.16
CA SER A 209 -17.46 12.68 -2.26
C SER A 209 -17.88 14.09 -2.68
N GLU A 210 -18.92 14.64 -2.04
CA GLU A 210 -19.42 16.02 -2.23
C GLU A 210 -19.63 16.46 -3.70
N GLY A 211 -19.99 15.55 -4.60
CA GLY A 211 -20.19 15.85 -6.03
C GLY A 211 -18.94 15.67 -6.92
N GLY A 212 -17.88 15.06 -6.38
CA GLY A 212 -16.69 14.68 -7.13
C GLY A 212 -16.97 13.60 -8.19
N SER A 213 -16.21 13.61 -9.29
CA SER A 213 -16.40 12.64 -10.37
C SER A 213 -15.11 12.02 -10.89
N ALA A 214 -15.16 10.75 -11.30
CA ALA A 214 -14.04 10.11 -11.96
C ALA A 214 -14.47 9.29 -13.17
N ARG A 215 -13.63 9.30 -14.21
CA ARG A 215 -13.70 8.37 -15.33
C ARG A 215 -12.46 7.49 -15.35
N ILE A 216 -12.66 6.19 -15.22
CA ILE A 216 -11.60 5.19 -15.15
C ILE A 216 -11.71 4.28 -16.38
N PHE A 217 -10.63 4.16 -17.14
CA PHE A 217 -10.60 3.39 -18.38
C PHE A 217 -9.33 2.56 -18.46
N GLN A 218 -9.44 1.28 -18.83
CA GLN A 218 -8.27 0.39 -19.00
C GLN A 218 -7.28 0.47 -17.82
N THR A 219 -7.82 0.50 -16.60
CA THR A 219 -7.04 0.73 -15.39
C THR A 219 -7.25 -0.41 -14.42
N THR A 220 -6.21 -0.80 -13.70
CA THR A 220 -6.28 -1.79 -12.64
C THR A 220 -6.33 -1.09 -11.28
N ILE A 221 -7.38 -1.35 -10.49
CA ILE A 221 -7.52 -0.89 -9.11
C ILE A 221 -7.44 -2.11 -8.20
N ALA A 222 -6.34 -2.30 -7.49
CA ALA A 222 -6.10 -3.55 -6.79
C ALA A 222 -5.42 -3.47 -5.43
N ASN A 223 -5.67 -4.48 -4.59
CA ASN A 223 -4.96 -4.68 -3.32
C ASN A 223 -5.00 -3.48 -2.37
N ASN A 224 -6.07 -2.69 -2.43
CA ASN A 224 -6.27 -1.57 -1.52
C ASN A 224 -6.88 -2.05 -0.19
N GLY A 225 -6.48 -1.41 0.91
CA GLY A 225 -6.83 -1.74 2.29
C GLY A 225 -8.29 -1.48 2.66
N TYR A 226 -9.04 -0.81 1.78
CA TYR A 226 -10.49 -0.67 1.89
C TYR A 226 -11.21 -1.08 0.59
N HIS A 227 -11.89 -0.16 -0.09
CA HIS A 227 -12.59 -0.45 -1.35
C HIS A 227 -11.67 -0.35 -2.57
N GLY A 228 -12.06 -0.94 -3.70
CA GLY A 228 -11.46 -0.53 -4.98
C GLY A 228 -11.82 0.93 -5.26
N ALA A 229 -13.12 1.20 -5.38
CA ALA A 229 -13.66 2.54 -5.50
C ALA A 229 -14.79 2.78 -4.49
N SER A 230 -14.75 3.94 -3.81
CA SER A 230 -15.80 4.44 -2.93
C SER A 230 -16.43 5.70 -3.54
N VAL A 231 -17.76 5.69 -3.73
CA VAL A 231 -18.51 6.82 -4.28
C VAL A 231 -19.61 7.20 -3.30
N GLN A 232 -19.50 8.38 -2.70
CA GLN A 232 -20.33 8.78 -1.57
C GLN A 232 -20.98 10.13 -1.86
N GLU A 233 -22.13 10.37 -1.24
CA GLU A 233 -22.84 11.65 -1.24
C GLU A 233 -23.44 12.07 -2.58
N GLU A 234 -24.38 13.01 -2.50
CA GLU A 234 -25.22 13.37 -3.64
C GLU A 234 -24.38 13.94 -4.78
N ASN A 235 -24.69 13.49 -6.00
CA ASN A 235 -24.04 13.91 -7.25
C ASN A 235 -22.61 13.42 -7.47
N SER A 236 -22.03 12.64 -6.56
CA SER A 236 -20.75 11.99 -6.81
C SER A 236 -20.92 10.88 -7.85
N ARG A 237 -20.01 10.82 -8.84
CA ARG A 237 -20.18 9.96 -10.02
C ARG A 237 -18.90 9.23 -10.43
N LEU A 238 -18.99 7.92 -10.55
CA LEU A 238 -17.95 7.09 -11.15
C LEU A 238 -18.42 6.54 -12.51
N ASP A 239 -17.61 6.69 -13.54
CA ASP A 239 -17.71 5.93 -14.79
C ASP A 239 -16.47 5.05 -14.90
N ILE A 240 -16.64 3.72 -14.88
CA ILE A 240 -15.53 2.77 -15.02
C ILE A 240 -15.80 1.83 -16.19
N GLU A 241 -14.86 1.82 -17.12
CA GLU A 241 -14.96 1.07 -18.37
C GLU A 241 -13.70 0.25 -18.66
N SER A 242 -13.87 -0.98 -19.15
CA SER A 242 -12.75 -1.82 -19.63
C SER A 242 -11.61 -1.97 -18.63
N SER A 243 -11.94 -2.04 -17.34
CA SER A 243 -10.98 -1.96 -16.23
C SER A 243 -11.02 -3.21 -15.37
N ILE A 244 -10.15 -3.29 -14.37
CA ILE A 244 -10.06 -4.40 -13.43
C ILE A 244 -10.09 -3.87 -12.00
N VAL A 245 -10.94 -4.44 -11.16
CA VAL A 245 -11.05 -4.10 -9.74
C VAL A 245 -10.90 -5.38 -8.92
N THR A 246 -9.76 -5.57 -8.24
CA THR A 246 -9.45 -6.88 -7.66
C THR A 246 -8.61 -6.88 -6.38
N GLY A 247 -8.78 -7.88 -5.52
CA GLY A 247 -7.93 -8.05 -4.33
C GLY A 247 -8.09 -6.95 -3.26
N ASN A 248 -9.06 -6.05 -3.40
CA ASN A 248 -9.29 -5.00 -2.40
C ASN A 248 -9.89 -5.62 -1.13
N ARG A 249 -9.50 -5.14 0.06
CA ARG A 249 -9.87 -5.76 1.35
C ARG A 249 -11.37 -5.79 1.62
N HIS A 250 -12.12 -4.82 1.10
CA HIS A 250 -13.57 -4.71 1.24
C HIS A 250 -14.30 -4.88 -0.10
N VAL A 251 -15.28 -4.02 -0.38
CA VAL A 251 -16.08 -4.08 -1.61
C VAL A 251 -15.24 -3.60 -2.80
N GLY A 252 -15.40 -4.23 -3.96
CA GLY A 252 -14.76 -3.77 -5.21
C GLY A 252 -15.19 -2.34 -5.57
N ILE A 253 -16.48 -2.14 -5.83
CA ILE A 253 -17.06 -0.80 -6.06
C ILE A 253 -18.25 -0.59 -5.13
N TRP A 254 -18.19 0.46 -4.32
CA TRP A 254 -19.24 0.80 -3.36
C TRP A 254 -19.82 2.18 -3.66
N THR A 255 -21.16 2.29 -3.66
CA THR A 255 -21.87 3.57 -3.83
C THR A 255 -22.84 3.86 -2.67
N PHE A 256 -22.93 5.11 -2.24
CA PHE A 256 -23.79 5.50 -1.11
C PHE A 256 -24.27 6.96 -1.16
N THR A 257 -25.32 7.28 -0.39
CA THR A 257 -25.89 8.63 -0.16
C THR A 257 -26.18 9.40 -1.46
N GLY A 258 -26.94 8.85 -2.39
CA GLY A 258 -27.30 9.55 -3.64
C GLY A 258 -26.19 9.60 -4.70
N ALA A 259 -25.08 8.90 -4.47
CA ALA A 259 -24.04 8.67 -5.47
C ALA A 259 -24.49 7.73 -6.59
N HIS A 260 -23.77 7.78 -7.72
CA HIS A 260 -23.99 6.88 -8.85
C HIS A 260 -22.69 6.32 -9.42
N ALA A 261 -22.68 5.04 -9.80
CA ALA A 261 -21.61 4.45 -10.59
C ALA A 261 -22.13 3.78 -11.86
N THR A 262 -21.46 4.01 -12.99
CA THR A 262 -21.66 3.26 -14.23
C THR A 262 -20.46 2.34 -14.42
N VAL A 263 -20.72 1.05 -14.58
CA VAL A 263 -19.70 0.00 -14.71
C VAL A 263 -19.94 -0.75 -16.02
N THR A 264 -18.99 -0.66 -16.94
CA THR A 264 -19.08 -1.32 -18.25
C THR A 264 -17.82 -2.11 -18.59
N ASN A 265 -17.94 -3.29 -19.17
CA ASN A 265 -16.78 -4.05 -19.68
C ASN A 265 -15.66 -4.30 -18.64
N THR A 266 -16.01 -4.30 -17.35
CA THR A 266 -15.04 -4.29 -16.25
C THR A 266 -15.07 -5.62 -15.51
N ALA A 267 -13.90 -6.12 -15.11
CA ALA A 267 -13.78 -7.33 -14.29
C ALA A 267 -13.63 -6.93 -12.81
N ILE A 268 -14.56 -7.37 -11.95
CA ILE A 268 -14.58 -7.09 -10.51
C ILE A 268 -14.48 -8.42 -9.76
N THR A 269 -13.29 -8.75 -9.27
CA THR A 269 -13.00 -10.12 -8.83
C THR A 269 -12.16 -10.19 -7.57
N ALA A 270 -12.28 -11.27 -6.79
CA ALA A 270 -11.40 -11.54 -5.65
C ALA A 270 -11.32 -10.40 -4.61
N ASN A 271 -12.39 -9.62 -4.43
CA ASN A 271 -12.45 -8.60 -3.39
C ASN A 271 -12.89 -9.23 -2.05
N GLY A 272 -12.38 -8.71 -0.93
CA GLY A 272 -12.54 -9.27 0.41
C GLY A 272 -13.94 -9.11 1.03
N SER A 273 -14.86 -8.44 0.33
CA SER A 273 -16.28 -8.36 0.66
C SER A 273 -17.13 -8.65 -0.60
N TRP A 274 -18.05 -7.76 -0.96
CA TRP A 274 -18.87 -7.87 -2.17
C TRP A 274 -18.13 -7.37 -3.41
N GLY A 275 -18.46 -7.85 -4.60
CA GLY A 275 -17.96 -7.25 -5.84
C GLY A 275 -18.46 -5.82 -5.99
N ILE A 276 -19.78 -5.66 -5.89
CA ILE A 276 -20.45 -4.37 -5.84
C ILE A 276 -21.44 -4.31 -4.67
N SER A 277 -21.59 -3.14 -4.06
CA SER A 277 -22.57 -2.90 -3.01
C SER A 277 -23.09 -1.45 -3.05
N ARG A 278 -24.33 -1.27 -2.59
CA ARG A 278 -25.02 0.03 -2.46
C ARG A 278 -25.55 0.29 -1.05
N THR A 279 -25.13 -0.54 -0.09
CA THR A 279 -25.73 -0.64 1.24
C THR A 279 -24.70 -0.20 2.29
N GLU A 280 -25.15 0.48 3.34
CA GLU A 280 -24.36 0.77 4.53
C GLU A 280 -24.65 -0.25 5.65
N ASN A 281 -23.87 -0.24 6.74
CA ASN A 281 -24.14 -1.01 7.95
C ASN A 281 -25.54 -0.77 8.55
N SER A 282 -26.19 0.36 8.23
CA SER A 282 -27.57 0.67 8.62
C SER A 282 -28.64 -0.09 7.83
N GLY A 283 -28.28 -0.66 6.67
CA GLY A 283 -29.20 -1.30 5.73
C GLY A 283 -29.84 -0.34 4.72
N ASP A 284 -29.55 0.97 4.80
CA ASP A 284 -30.11 1.95 3.88
C ASP A 284 -29.45 1.87 2.48
N ILE A 285 -30.27 1.76 1.44
CA ILE A 285 -29.84 1.77 0.04
C ILE A 285 -30.14 3.14 -0.56
N THR A 286 -29.12 3.98 -0.63
CA THR A 286 -29.26 5.35 -1.14
C THR A 286 -28.37 5.63 -2.36
N GLY A 287 -27.37 4.79 -2.62
CA GLY A 287 -26.58 4.83 -3.84
C GLY A 287 -27.26 4.12 -5.02
N THR A 288 -26.83 4.44 -6.24
CA THR A 288 -27.29 3.78 -7.47
C THR A 288 -26.10 3.26 -8.27
N MET A 289 -26.35 2.26 -9.12
CA MET A 289 -25.31 1.69 -9.98
C MET A 289 -25.94 1.09 -11.24
N ASP A 290 -25.31 1.31 -12.39
CA ASP A 290 -25.63 0.64 -13.65
C ASP A 290 -24.46 -0.27 -14.04
N VAL A 291 -24.68 -1.58 -14.02
CA VAL A 291 -23.64 -2.58 -14.32
C VAL A 291 -24.02 -3.38 -15.55
N ASN A 292 -23.24 -3.23 -16.62
CA ASN A 292 -23.52 -3.84 -17.91
C ASN A 292 -22.26 -4.45 -18.51
N HIS A 293 -22.42 -5.58 -19.20
CA HIS A 293 -21.31 -6.22 -19.94
C HIS A 293 -20.04 -6.42 -19.11
N SER A 294 -20.19 -6.63 -17.81
CA SER A 294 -19.08 -6.72 -16.86
C SER A 294 -19.02 -8.12 -16.26
N LEU A 295 -17.88 -8.48 -15.68
CA LEU A 295 -17.65 -9.79 -15.07
C LEU A 295 -17.46 -9.60 -13.58
N LEU A 296 -18.22 -10.32 -12.78
CA LEU A 296 -18.07 -10.37 -11.34
C LEU A 296 -17.84 -11.81 -10.93
N TRP A 297 -16.77 -12.07 -10.17
CA TRP A 297 -16.43 -13.43 -9.79
C TRP A 297 -15.57 -13.51 -8.53
N ASP A 298 -15.81 -14.53 -7.71
CA ASP A 298 -14.99 -14.88 -6.55
C ASP A 298 -14.79 -13.73 -5.54
N ASN A 299 -15.81 -12.87 -5.39
CA ASN A 299 -15.82 -11.87 -4.33
C ASN A 299 -16.29 -12.53 -3.01
N ARG A 300 -15.55 -12.34 -1.92
CA ARG A 300 -15.64 -13.16 -0.70
C ARG A 300 -17.03 -13.28 -0.07
N ARG A 301 -17.81 -12.20 -0.06
CA ARG A 301 -19.20 -12.22 0.45
C ARG A 301 -20.23 -12.52 -0.63
N GLY A 302 -19.84 -12.38 -1.89
CA GLY A 302 -20.65 -12.58 -3.10
C GLY A 302 -20.40 -11.47 -4.12
N ASP A 303 -20.86 -11.67 -5.35
CA ASP A 303 -20.63 -10.69 -6.42
C ASP A 303 -21.43 -9.40 -6.23
N THR A 304 -22.63 -9.49 -5.64
CA THR A 304 -23.52 -8.36 -5.44
C THR A 304 -24.19 -8.37 -4.07
N GLU A 305 -24.34 -7.19 -3.47
CA GLU A 305 -25.21 -6.94 -2.31
C GLU A 305 -26.43 -6.12 -2.74
N ASP A 306 -27.63 -6.64 -2.45
CA ASP A 306 -28.91 -6.01 -2.74
C ASP A 306 -29.05 -5.52 -4.20
N PHE A 307 -28.41 -6.21 -5.14
CA PHE A 307 -28.34 -5.84 -6.55
C PHE A 307 -28.50 -7.08 -7.42
N ILE A 308 -29.42 -7.03 -8.38
CA ILE A 308 -29.64 -8.11 -9.36
C ILE A 308 -28.91 -7.72 -10.65
N LEU A 309 -27.90 -8.50 -11.03
CA LEU A 309 -27.20 -8.31 -12.30
C LEU A 309 -28.13 -8.64 -13.48
N SER A 310 -28.08 -7.81 -14.52
CA SER A 310 -28.69 -8.14 -15.80
C SER A 310 -27.94 -9.29 -16.47
N SER A 311 -28.61 -10.00 -17.40
CA SER A 311 -28.01 -11.07 -18.19
C SER A 311 -26.90 -10.62 -19.14
N SER A 312 -26.63 -9.31 -19.24
CA SER A 312 -25.48 -8.79 -19.98
C SER A 312 -24.15 -9.04 -19.26
N ASN A 313 -24.19 -9.34 -17.97
CA ASN A 313 -23.00 -9.55 -17.14
C ASN A 313 -22.64 -11.05 -17.05
N VAL A 314 -21.38 -11.31 -16.72
CA VAL A 314 -20.82 -12.65 -16.58
C VAL A 314 -20.50 -12.93 -15.12
N GLN A 315 -20.88 -14.11 -14.62
CA GLN A 315 -20.51 -14.61 -13.30
C GLN A 315 -19.74 -15.92 -13.45
N ALA A 316 -18.49 -15.82 -13.88
CA ALA A 316 -17.60 -16.96 -14.13
C ALA A 316 -16.14 -16.52 -13.97
N ASP A 317 -15.25 -17.48 -13.69
CA ASP A 317 -13.81 -17.25 -13.58
C ASP A 317 -13.28 -16.54 -14.83
N PRO A 318 -12.70 -15.33 -14.73
CA PRO A 318 -12.17 -14.62 -15.89
C PRO A 318 -10.97 -15.34 -16.53
N LYS A 319 -10.34 -16.30 -15.86
CA LYS A 319 -9.16 -17.02 -16.35
C LYS A 319 -8.05 -16.08 -16.81
N PHE A 320 -7.62 -15.22 -15.88
CA PHE A 320 -6.45 -14.38 -16.07
C PHE A 320 -5.17 -15.23 -16.05
N LEU A 321 -4.17 -14.81 -16.83
CA LEU A 321 -2.90 -15.56 -16.99
C LEU A 321 -2.09 -15.64 -15.70
N ALA A 322 -1.86 -14.52 -15.02
CA ALA A 322 -1.15 -14.47 -13.74
C ALA A 322 -1.55 -13.21 -12.95
N PRO A 323 -2.79 -13.18 -12.41
CA PRO A 323 -3.35 -12.00 -11.74
C PRO A 323 -2.53 -11.54 -10.52
N ASP A 324 -1.87 -12.45 -9.81
CA ASP A 324 -0.99 -12.12 -8.67
C ASP A 324 0.23 -11.26 -9.06
N ASN A 325 0.63 -11.32 -10.33
CA ASN A 325 1.71 -10.51 -10.90
C ASN A 325 1.18 -9.33 -11.72
N TYR A 326 -0.10 -8.97 -11.54
CA TYR A 326 -0.80 -7.95 -12.34
C TYR A 326 -0.88 -8.26 -13.84
N ILE A 327 -0.78 -9.54 -14.22
CA ILE A 327 -0.89 -9.99 -15.62
C ILE A 327 -2.30 -10.50 -15.88
N PHE A 328 -3.15 -9.59 -16.36
CA PHE A 328 -4.57 -9.85 -16.61
C PHE A 328 -4.92 -10.19 -18.06
N ALA A 329 -3.95 -10.72 -18.80
CA ALA A 329 -4.24 -11.30 -20.12
C ALA A 329 -5.22 -12.49 -19.97
N LEU A 330 -6.23 -12.55 -20.83
CA LEU A 330 -7.23 -13.62 -20.79
C LEU A 330 -6.73 -14.90 -21.46
N LEU A 331 -6.88 -16.04 -20.78
CA LEU A 331 -6.62 -17.36 -21.37
C LEU A 331 -7.58 -17.64 -22.55
N PRO A 332 -7.20 -18.50 -23.53
CA PRO A 332 -8.01 -18.80 -24.72
C PRO A 332 -9.47 -19.18 -24.46
N ASP A 333 -9.73 -19.89 -23.37
CA ASP A 333 -11.04 -20.41 -22.98
C ASP A 333 -11.71 -19.59 -21.86
N SER A 334 -11.28 -18.33 -21.72
CA SER A 334 -11.86 -17.38 -20.77
C SER A 334 -13.31 -17.04 -21.14
N PRO A 335 -14.25 -17.06 -20.18
CA PRO A 335 -15.62 -16.60 -20.38
C PRO A 335 -15.71 -15.07 -20.53
N ALA A 336 -14.65 -14.33 -20.25
CA ALA A 336 -14.57 -12.89 -20.48
C ALA A 336 -14.31 -12.55 -21.95
N LYS A 337 -13.83 -13.50 -22.77
CA LYS A 337 -13.53 -13.27 -24.18
C LYS A 337 -14.81 -13.10 -25.01
N GLY A 338 -14.92 -11.96 -25.69
CA GLY A 338 -16.06 -11.59 -26.52
C GLY A 338 -17.39 -11.39 -25.78
N ALA A 339 -17.40 -11.46 -24.45
CA ALA A 339 -18.61 -11.34 -23.63
C ALA A 339 -18.99 -9.89 -23.29
N GLY A 340 -18.08 -8.96 -23.56
CA GLY A 340 -18.23 -7.54 -23.33
C GLY A 340 -19.14 -6.85 -24.31
N ARG A 341 -19.30 -5.54 -24.13
CA ARG A 341 -20.13 -4.71 -25.02
C ARG A 341 -19.55 -4.77 -26.43
N ASP A 342 -20.42 -4.93 -27.43
CA ASP A 342 -20.04 -5.01 -28.84
C ASP A 342 -19.10 -6.18 -29.18
N GLY A 343 -19.11 -7.25 -28.36
CA GLY A 343 -18.24 -8.42 -28.56
C GLY A 343 -16.79 -8.20 -28.14
N LYS A 344 -16.52 -7.18 -27.31
CA LYS A 344 -15.19 -6.95 -26.72
C LYS A 344 -14.90 -7.93 -25.60
N ASP A 345 -13.63 -8.04 -25.24
CA ASP A 345 -13.21 -8.77 -24.05
C ASP A 345 -13.46 -7.93 -22.78
N ILE A 346 -13.94 -8.57 -21.72
CA ILE A 346 -14.17 -7.92 -20.42
C ILE A 346 -12.84 -7.85 -19.66
N GLY A 347 -12.52 -6.66 -19.10
CA GLY A 347 -11.32 -6.47 -18.27
C GLY A 347 -9.98 -6.62 -19.03
N LEU A 348 -9.99 -6.58 -20.36
CA LEU A 348 -8.80 -6.80 -21.17
C LEU A 348 -8.01 -5.51 -21.44
N TYR A 349 -6.69 -5.58 -21.23
CA TYR A 349 -5.69 -4.75 -21.90
C TYR A 349 -5.38 -5.33 -23.29
N PRO A 350 -5.48 -4.57 -24.40
CA PRO A 350 -5.06 -5.08 -25.71
C PRO A 350 -3.63 -5.65 -25.66
N GLU A 351 -3.38 -6.71 -26.42
CA GLU A 351 -2.08 -7.40 -26.46
C GLU A 351 -0.92 -6.40 -26.60
N GLY A 352 0.04 -6.45 -25.66
CA GLY A 352 1.25 -5.62 -25.67
C GLY A 352 1.43 -4.64 -24.50
N TYR A 353 0.42 -4.45 -23.63
CA TYR A 353 0.48 -3.43 -22.57
C TYR A 353 0.63 -3.96 -21.14
N ALA A 354 0.30 -5.23 -20.89
CA ALA A 354 0.62 -5.92 -19.62
C ALA A 354 2.13 -6.07 -19.37
N THR A 355 2.98 -5.77 -20.37
CA THR A 355 4.44 -5.81 -20.28
C THR A 355 5.08 -4.45 -20.04
N ALA A 356 4.34 -3.33 -20.12
CA ALA A 356 4.93 -1.99 -20.01
C ALA A 356 5.12 -1.52 -18.55
N PHE A 357 4.45 -2.15 -17.59
CA PHE A 357 4.68 -2.01 -16.15
C PHE A 357 4.97 -3.37 -15.52
N VAL A 358 5.87 -4.14 -16.15
CA VAL A 358 6.77 -4.96 -15.34
C VAL A 358 7.49 -3.96 -14.43
N LEU A 359 7.34 -4.09 -13.11
CA LEU A 359 8.13 -3.35 -12.12
C LEU A 359 9.56 -3.21 -12.66
N PRO A 360 10.18 -2.01 -12.72
CA PRO A 360 11.48 -1.78 -13.35
C PRO A 360 12.67 -2.61 -12.83
N GLN A 361 12.44 -3.61 -11.99
CA GLN A 361 13.47 -4.57 -11.57
C GLN A 361 13.54 -5.86 -12.41
N GLN A 362 12.61 -6.13 -13.35
CA GLN A 362 12.60 -7.44 -14.04
C GLN A 362 12.86 -7.45 -15.56
N VAL A 363 13.00 -6.31 -16.25
CA VAL A 363 13.22 -6.33 -17.72
C VAL A 363 14.70 -6.28 -18.13
N ASP A 364 15.63 -5.98 -17.22
CA ASP A 364 17.05 -5.74 -17.59
C ASP A 364 17.93 -6.99 -17.67
N GLN A 365 17.38 -8.21 -17.55
CA GLN A 365 18.19 -9.45 -17.63
C GLN A 365 18.13 -10.19 -18.96
N ALA A 366 17.43 -9.69 -19.98
CA ALA A 366 17.38 -10.35 -21.28
C ALA A 366 17.91 -9.46 -22.42
N LYS A 367 19.21 -9.65 -22.69
CA LYS A 367 19.95 -9.31 -23.93
C LYS A 367 20.54 -7.89 -24.04
N THR A 368 21.83 -7.78 -23.75
CA THR A 368 22.78 -7.11 -24.66
C THR A 368 24.16 -7.79 -24.61
N PRO A 369 24.83 -8.06 -25.74
CA PRO A 369 26.19 -8.61 -25.77
C PRO A 369 27.24 -7.55 -25.42
N GLY A 370 28.08 -7.87 -24.44
CA GLY A 370 29.47 -7.41 -24.31
C GLY A 370 29.74 -5.91 -24.15
N VAL A 371 29.82 -5.43 -22.90
CA VAL A 371 30.64 -4.27 -22.54
C VAL A 371 31.42 -4.54 -21.24
N VAL A 372 32.65 -4.03 -21.24
CA VAL A 372 33.81 -4.22 -20.36
C VAL A 372 33.52 -4.26 -18.84
N ARG A 373 34.03 -5.32 -18.22
CA ARG A 373 34.01 -5.64 -16.79
C ARG A 373 34.69 -4.55 -15.94
N ARG A 374 33.94 -3.81 -15.11
CA ARG A 374 34.49 -3.11 -13.93
C ARG A 374 34.60 -4.10 -12.76
N GLN A 375 35.70 -4.02 -12.01
CA GLN A 375 35.95 -4.88 -10.85
C GLN A 375 34.86 -4.72 -9.77
N PRO A 376 34.46 -5.81 -9.08
CA PRO A 376 33.53 -5.72 -7.97
C PRO A 376 34.16 -5.04 -6.75
N ALA A 377 33.38 -4.21 -6.06
CA ALA A 377 33.71 -3.70 -4.73
C ALA A 377 33.94 -4.88 -3.75
N PRO A 378 34.79 -4.71 -2.71
CA PRO A 378 35.10 -5.79 -1.77
C PRO A 378 33.83 -6.32 -1.08
N SER A 379 33.71 -7.65 -0.99
CA SER A 379 32.58 -8.34 -0.36
C SER A 379 32.47 -7.96 1.12
N ARG A 380 31.31 -7.45 1.54
CA ARG A 380 30.97 -7.26 2.97
C ARG A 380 31.11 -8.60 3.73
N PRO A 381 31.59 -8.61 5.00
CA PRO A 381 31.62 -9.82 5.83
C PRO A 381 30.20 -10.38 6.03
N ARG A 382 30.04 -11.72 6.01
CA ARG A 382 28.76 -12.36 6.36
C ARG A 382 28.48 -12.16 7.85
N GLY A 383 27.37 -11.50 8.20
CA GLY A 383 26.93 -11.39 9.59
C GLY A 383 26.42 -12.72 10.16
N ARG A 384 26.17 -12.73 11.47
CA ARG A 384 25.73 -13.90 12.23
C ARG A 384 24.25 -14.16 11.98
N LYS A 385 23.83 -15.42 12.04
CA LYS A 385 22.41 -15.82 12.08
C LYS A 385 22.03 -16.11 13.53
N LEU A 386 21.10 -15.35 14.10
CA LEU A 386 20.67 -15.43 15.49
C LEU A 386 19.19 -15.79 15.56
N ALA A 387 18.80 -16.68 16.47
CA ALA A 387 17.40 -16.99 16.68
C ALA A 387 17.04 -17.03 18.17
N LEU A 388 15.89 -16.46 18.53
CA LEU A 388 15.25 -16.65 19.83
C LEU A 388 13.96 -17.44 19.60
N VAL A 389 13.92 -18.66 20.13
CA VAL A 389 12.83 -19.61 19.90
C VAL A 389 12.20 -19.93 21.25
N ILE A 390 10.92 -19.62 21.41
CA ILE A 390 10.19 -19.72 22.68
C ILE A 390 9.01 -20.66 22.52
N GLY A 391 8.85 -21.61 23.44
CA GLY A 391 7.73 -22.58 23.44
C GLY A 391 7.22 -22.82 24.86
N ILE A 392 5.94 -22.58 25.13
CA ILE A 392 5.40 -22.66 26.50
C ILE A 392 4.16 -23.54 26.52
N GLU A 393 4.32 -24.74 27.06
CA GLU A 393 3.27 -25.73 27.25
C GLU A 393 2.72 -25.67 28.68
N GLN A 394 3.62 -25.50 29.65
CA GLN A 394 3.37 -25.61 31.08
C GLN A 394 3.47 -24.22 31.74
N TYR A 395 2.32 -23.61 32.02
CA TYR A 395 2.22 -22.35 32.75
C TYR A 395 2.28 -22.56 34.27
N SER A 396 2.98 -21.68 34.98
CA SER A 396 3.15 -21.75 36.44
C SER A 396 1.96 -21.18 37.23
N VAL A 397 1.13 -20.34 36.60
CA VAL A 397 -0.08 -19.79 37.18
C VAL A 397 -1.29 -20.56 36.66
N ALA A 398 -2.15 -21.04 37.56
CA ALA A 398 -3.21 -21.99 37.24
C ALA A 398 -4.35 -21.43 36.37
N ASN A 399 -4.47 -20.11 36.23
CA ASN A 399 -5.51 -19.46 35.42
C ASN A 399 -5.14 -19.36 33.93
N ILE A 400 -4.01 -19.94 33.51
CA ILE A 400 -3.64 -20.15 32.11
C ILE A 400 -3.64 -21.65 31.82
N PRO A 401 -4.49 -22.15 30.90
CA PRO A 401 -4.52 -23.55 30.53
C PRO A 401 -3.19 -24.04 29.96
N LYS A 402 -2.89 -25.33 30.17
CA LYS A 402 -1.75 -25.99 29.52
C LYS A 402 -2.03 -26.18 28.03
N LEU A 403 -1.00 -26.06 27.22
CA LEU A 403 -0.98 -26.51 25.82
C LEU A 403 -0.43 -27.94 25.76
N LYS A 404 -0.36 -28.53 24.58
CA LYS A 404 0.17 -29.87 24.35
C LYS A 404 1.46 -29.87 23.54
N TYR A 405 1.61 -28.97 22.56
CA TYR A 405 2.65 -29.03 21.52
C TYR A 405 3.48 -27.77 21.38
N ALA A 406 3.23 -26.72 22.18
CA ALA A 406 4.00 -25.47 22.09
C ALA A 406 5.51 -25.64 22.36
N ARG A 407 5.89 -26.64 23.18
CA ARG A 407 7.28 -27.04 23.36
C ARG A 407 7.83 -27.73 22.11
N ASP A 408 7.05 -28.65 21.54
CA ASP A 408 7.44 -29.42 20.34
C ASP A 408 7.64 -28.48 19.14
N ASP A 409 6.74 -27.50 18.96
CA ASP A 409 6.89 -26.39 18.00
C ASP A 409 8.24 -25.69 18.11
N ALA A 410 8.62 -25.30 19.33
CA ALA A 410 9.90 -24.64 19.60
C ALA A 410 11.10 -25.56 19.37
N ASP A 411 10.96 -26.86 19.65
CA ASP A 411 12.01 -27.85 19.40
C ASP A 411 12.24 -28.03 17.90
N ASP A 412 11.19 -28.08 17.10
CA ASP A 412 11.25 -28.29 15.65
C ASP A 412 11.81 -27.07 14.92
N VAL A 413 11.30 -25.88 15.24
CA VAL A 413 11.82 -24.62 14.69
C VAL A 413 13.30 -24.45 15.06
N ALA A 414 13.68 -24.74 16.31
CA ALA A 414 15.09 -24.67 16.73
C ALA A 414 15.98 -25.67 15.98
N ARG A 415 15.51 -26.91 15.77
CA ARG A 415 16.23 -27.92 14.98
C ARG A 415 16.45 -27.45 13.55
N PHE A 416 15.39 -26.95 12.91
CA PHE A 416 15.46 -26.47 11.54
C PHE A 416 16.43 -25.29 11.41
N LEU A 417 16.28 -24.24 12.23
CA LEU A 417 17.14 -23.06 12.18
C LEU A 417 18.61 -23.40 12.48
N THR A 418 18.87 -24.30 13.41
CA THR A 418 20.23 -24.81 13.68
C THR A 418 20.84 -25.45 12.43
N SER A 419 20.06 -26.24 11.67
CA SER A 419 20.51 -26.85 10.42
C SER A 419 20.88 -25.81 9.34
N LYS A 420 20.31 -24.60 9.42
CA LYS A 420 20.59 -23.46 8.52
C LYS A 420 21.69 -22.53 9.04
N GLY A 421 22.36 -22.91 10.12
CA GLY A 421 23.49 -22.18 10.70
C GLY A 421 23.12 -21.07 11.67
N TYR A 422 21.88 -21.05 12.19
CA TYR A 422 21.50 -20.13 13.26
C TYR A 422 22.12 -20.54 14.60
N SER A 423 22.59 -19.54 15.35
CA SER A 423 22.83 -19.66 16.77
C SER A 423 21.50 -19.48 17.50
N VAL A 424 20.89 -20.59 17.93
CA VAL A 424 19.56 -20.61 18.53
C VAL A 424 19.63 -20.52 20.06
N THR A 425 19.02 -19.47 20.62
CA THR A 425 18.65 -19.39 22.04
C THR A 425 17.23 -19.92 22.20
N LYS A 426 17.08 -21.12 22.76
CA LYS A 426 15.76 -21.74 23.00
C LYS A 426 15.32 -21.57 24.46
N LEU A 427 14.10 -21.06 24.68
CA LEU A 427 13.48 -20.93 26.00
C LEU A 427 12.17 -21.72 26.02
N VAL A 428 12.12 -22.80 26.81
CA VAL A 428 10.91 -23.60 27.00
C VAL A 428 10.43 -23.63 28.45
N ASP A 429 9.13 -23.53 28.65
CA ASP A 429 8.42 -23.60 29.95
C ASP A 429 9.11 -22.81 31.06
N ALA A 430 9.60 -23.49 32.11
CA ALA A 430 10.23 -22.88 33.28
C ALA A 430 11.40 -21.92 32.96
N THR A 431 11.98 -22.03 31.76
CA THR A 431 13.04 -21.12 31.31
C THR A 431 12.54 -19.88 30.57
N ALA A 432 11.31 -19.91 30.04
CA ALA A 432 10.65 -18.82 29.32
C ALA A 432 10.01 -17.80 30.27
N THR A 433 10.79 -17.30 31.23
CA THR A 433 10.37 -16.26 32.17
C THR A 433 10.40 -14.88 31.51
N LEU A 434 9.48 -13.98 31.89
CA LEU A 434 9.45 -12.60 31.35
C LEU A 434 10.81 -11.88 31.44
N PRO A 435 11.55 -11.91 32.57
CA PRO A 435 12.86 -11.27 32.65
C PRO A 435 13.90 -11.87 31.69
N ARG A 436 13.86 -13.19 31.49
CA ARG A 436 14.79 -13.85 30.56
C ARG A 436 14.45 -13.53 29.12
N ILE A 437 13.17 -13.55 28.74
CA ILE A 437 12.73 -13.15 27.40
C ILE A 437 13.16 -11.71 27.09
N ARG A 438 12.92 -10.76 28.01
CA ARG A 438 13.38 -9.37 27.87
C ARG A 438 14.89 -9.25 27.71
N THR A 439 15.65 -10.03 28.48
CA THR A 439 17.11 -10.06 28.37
C THR A 439 17.56 -10.49 26.98
N GLU A 440 16.95 -11.54 26.42
CA GLU A 440 17.31 -12.02 25.07
C GLU A 440 16.83 -11.07 23.97
N LEU A 441 15.63 -10.49 24.09
CA LEU A 441 15.14 -9.44 23.19
C LEU A 441 16.07 -8.22 23.16
N THR A 442 16.59 -7.81 24.32
CA THR A 442 17.57 -6.71 24.40
C THR A 442 18.87 -7.06 23.66
N LYS A 443 19.33 -8.32 23.70
CA LYS A 443 20.51 -8.73 22.92
C LYS A 443 20.24 -8.67 21.42
N LEU A 444 19.05 -9.09 20.98
CA LEU A 444 18.63 -9.05 19.58
C LEU A 444 18.49 -7.60 19.07
N ALA A 445 17.92 -6.70 19.87
CA ALA A 445 17.81 -5.27 19.53
C ALA A 445 19.18 -4.62 19.27
N ASN A 446 20.23 -5.07 19.99
CA ASN A 446 21.59 -4.54 19.89
C ASN A 446 22.46 -5.29 18.87
N ALA A 447 21.90 -6.17 18.04
CA ALA A 447 22.65 -6.86 17.01
C ALA A 447 23.03 -5.88 15.87
N PRO A 448 24.22 -6.05 15.27
CA PRO A 448 24.72 -5.19 14.20
C PRO A 448 23.98 -5.44 12.86
N PRO A 449 23.99 -4.46 11.93
CA PRO A 449 23.15 -4.49 10.72
C PRO A 449 23.28 -5.74 9.85
N GLN A 450 24.50 -6.29 9.76
CA GLN A 450 24.79 -7.45 8.92
C GLN A 450 24.22 -8.78 9.44
N ASP A 451 23.81 -8.84 10.71
CA ASP A 451 23.26 -10.05 11.31
C ASP A 451 21.83 -10.33 10.77
N GLN A 452 21.36 -11.56 10.96
CA GLN A 452 19.98 -11.97 10.66
C GLN A 452 19.33 -12.50 11.92
N ILE A 453 18.08 -12.13 12.14
CA ILE A 453 17.34 -12.51 13.36
C ILE A 453 16.09 -13.30 12.98
N VAL A 454 15.81 -14.38 13.72
CA VAL A 454 14.49 -15.01 13.77
C VAL A 454 13.99 -15.01 15.22
N PHE A 455 12.84 -14.40 15.46
CA PHE A 455 12.10 -14.52 16.71
C PHE A 455 10.90 -15.44 16.47
N PHE A 456 10.82 -16.53 17.22
CA PHE A 456 9.70 -17.46 17.18
C PHE A 456 9.10 -17.60 18.57
N PHE A 457 7.77 -17.57 18.64
CA PHE A 457 7.01 -17.82 19.86
C PHE A 457 5.85 -18.76 19.59
N SER A 458 5.78 -19.88 20.32
CA SER A 458 4.59 -20.74 20.43
C SER A 458 4.09 -20.77 21.87
N GLY A 459 2.81 -20.47 22.07
CA GLY A 459 2.20 -20.39 23.39
C GLY A 459 0.88 -19.63 23.39
N HIS A 460 0.37 -19.28 24.58
CA HIS A 460 -0.80 -18.41 24.69
C HIS A 460 -0.46 -16.94 24.43
N GLY A 461 -1.39 -16.27 23.76
CA GLY A 461 -1.51 -14.81 23.77
C GLY A 461 -2.79 -14.40 24.49
N SER A 462 -2.90 -13.11 24.80
CA SER A 462 -4.10 -12.54 25.40
C SER A 462 -4.25 -11.08 25.01
N ASP A 463 -5.45 -10.55 25.16
CA ASP A 463 -5.74 -9.14 24.92
C ASP A 463 -6.32 -8.47 26.17
N GLU A 464 -6.03 -7.18 26.30
CA GLU A 464 -6.71 -6.32 27.26
C GLU A 464 -7.18 -5.05 26.55
N SER A 465 -8.39 -4.59 26.87
CA SER A 465 -8.80 -3.24 26.46
C SER A 465 -8.40 -2.26 27.55
N ASP A 466 -7.72 -1.19 27.17
CA ASP A 466 -7.46 -0.09 28.09
C ASP A 466 -8.77 0.66 28.42
N PRO A 467 -8.77 1.58 29.42
CA PRO A 467 -9.97 2.33 29.81
C PRO A 467 -10.61 3.18 28.69
N LEU A 468 -9.91 3.38 27.56
CA LEU A 468 -10.39 4.09 26.39
C LEU A 468 -10.90 3.13 25.30
N GLY A 469 -10.97 1.83 25.59
CA GLY A 469 -11.43 0.79 24.68
C GLY A 469 -10.39 0.32 23.67
N ARG A 470 -9.12 0.76 23.77
CA ARG A 470 -8.05 0.34 22.84
C ARG A 470 -7.52 -1.02 23.26
N GLY A 471 -7.54 -1.98 22.35
CA GLY A 471 -6.99 -3.31 22.59
C GLY A 471 -5.46 -3.30 22.67
N ARG A 472 -4.89 -4.12 23.56
CA ARG A 472 -3.46 -4.37 23.72
C ARG A 472 -3.22 -5.87 23.75
N GLY A 473 -2.47 -6.38 22.78
CA GLY A 473 -2.06 -7.77 22.75
C GLY A 473 -0.83 -8.05 23.62
N TYR A 474 -0.79 -9.25 24.18
CA TYR A 474 0.29 -9.76 25.01
C TYR A 474 0.65 -11.18 24.59
N LEU A 475 1.95 -11.50 24.61
CA LEU A 475 2.45 -12.87 24.66
C LEU A 475 2.55 -13.27 26.14
N LEU A 476 2.23 -14.53 26.49
CA LEU A 476 2.21 -15.00 27.87
C LEU A 476 3.46 -15.84 28.18
N PRO A 477 4.44 -15.31 28.95
CA PRO A 477 5.53 -16.09 29.52
C PRO A 477 5.04 -17.13 30.54
N VAL A 478 5.93 -18.04 30.97
CA VAL A 478 5.58 -19.12 31.91
C VAL A 478 4.97 -18.64 33.24
N GLY A 479 5.32 -17.42 33.67
CA GLY A 479 4.85 -16.77 34.89
C GLY A 479 3.72 -15.77 34.69
N ALA A 480 3.13 -15.71 33.49
CA ALA A 480 2.02 -14.80 33.23
C ALA A 480 0.80 -15.14 34.10
N ASP A 481 0.07 -14.12 34.50
CA ASP A 481 -1.18 -14.21 35.24
C ASP A 481 -2.27 -13.53 34.39
N ALA A 482 -3.30 -14.31 34.03
CA ALA A 482 -4.50 -13.89 33.30
C ALA A 482 -5.15 -12.60 33.82
N ASP A 483 -5.07 -12.43 35.14
CA ASP A 483 -5.72 -11.35 35.86
C ASP A 483 -4.79 -10.14 36.04
N GLN A 484 -3.51 -10.26 35.68
CA GLN A 484 -2.46 -9.24 35.84
C GLN A 484 -1.55 -9.12 34.60
N LEU A 485 -2.13 -9.17 33.40
CA LEU A 485 -1.41 -9.12 32.12
C LEU A 485 -0.40 -7.96 32.03
N PRO A 486 -0.72 -6.70 32.38
CA PRO A 486 0.24 -5.60 32.25
C PRO A 486 1.53 -5.77 33.06
N ALA A 487 1.47 -6.53 34.17
CA ALA A 487 2.60 -6.74 35.06
C ALA A 487 3.38 -8.02 34.76
N THR A 488 2.73 -9.04 34.20
CA THR A 488 3.23 -10.42 34.15
C THR A 488 3.40 -10.97 32.73
N ALA A 489 2.82 -10.31 31.72
CA ALA A 489 2.92 -10.69 30.31
C ALA A 489 3.87 -9.78 29.52
N LEU A 490 4.25 -10.22 28.32
CA LEU A 490 5.06 -9.42 27.39
C LEU A 490 4.13 -8.66 26.43
N PRO A 491 4.04 -7.32 26.49
CA PRO A 491 3.22 -6.56 25.56
C PRO A 491 3.76 -6.68 24.13
N LEU A 492 2.90 -6.84 23.12
CA LEU A 492 3.32 -6.83 21.71
C LEU A 492 3.98 -5.49 21.31
N ALA A 493 3.56 -4.38 21.93
CA ALA A 493 4.21 -3.08 21.75
C ALA A 493 5.68 -3.06 22.21
N GLU A 494 6.05 -3.89 23.19
CA GLU A 494 7.44 -4.04 23.62
C GLU A 494 8.27 -4.80 22.58
N LEU A 495 7.67 -5.83 21.95
CA LEU A 495 8.27 -6.54 20.82
C LEU A 495 8.41 -5.60 19.60
N GLN A 496 7.39 -4.77 19.31
CA GLN A 496 7.46 -3.75 18.26
C GLN A 496 8.61 -2.77 18.50
N ALA A 497 8.82 -2.32 19.73
CA ALA A 497 9.95 -1.43 20.02
C ALA A 497 11.31 -2.10 19.74
N VAL A 498 11.45 -3.40 19.95
CA VAL A 498 12.68 -4.14 19.59
C VAL A 498 12.88 -4.15 18.07
N VAL A 499 11.79 -4.36 17.35
CA VAL A 499 11.74 -4.35 15.89
C VAL A 499 12.11 -2.97 15.32
N ASP A 500 11.57 -1.89 15.87
CA ASP A 500 11.80 -0.54 15.38
C ASP A 500 13.24 -0.08 15.65
N ASN A 501 13.77 -0.45 16.81
CA ASN A 501 15.07 0.05 17.27
C ASN A 501 16.26 -0.82 16.85
N THR A 502 16.03 -2.03 16.30
CA THR A 502 17.14 -2.85 15.82
C THR A 502 17.74 -2.30 14.53
N SER A 503 19.06 -2.30 14.47
CA SER A 503 19.84 -1.93 13.27
C SER A 503 19.94 -3.05 12.24
N VAL A 504 19.48 -4.26 12.59
CA VAL A 504 19.50 -5.46 11.74
C VAL A 504 18.66 -5.24 10.48
N GLU A 505 19.27 -5.52 9.34
CA GLU A 505 18.63 -5.41 8.02
C GLU A 505 17.65 -6.56 7.76
N ARG A 506 17.79 -7.71 8.44
CA ARG A 506 16.93 -8.90 8.23
C ARG A 506 16.41 -9.53 9.51
N MET A 507 15.12 -9.40 9.79
CA MET A 507 14.49 -9.97 10.98
C MET A 507 13.13 -10.61 10.67
N ALA A 508 12.93 -11.87 11.02
CA ALA A 508 11.62 -12.53 10.97
C ALA A 508 11.03 -12.65 12.39
N VAL A 509 9.74 -12.36 12.53
CA VAL A 509 8.95 -12.53 13.75
C VAL A 509 7.80 -13.49 13.42
N LEU A 510 7.76 -14.63 14.10
CA LEU A 510 6.87 -15.74 13.81
C LEU A 510 6.09 -16.09 15.08
N LEU A 511 4.80 -15.80 15.11
CA LEU A 511 3.98 -15.94 16.31
C LEU A 511 2.90 -17.01 16.11
N ASP A 512 3.06 -18.15 16.78
CA ASP A 512 2.04 -19.18 16.95
C ASP A 512 1.30 -18.99 18.29
N ALA A 513 0.42 -18.00 18.35
CA ALA A 513 -0.32 -17.65 19.55
C ALA A 513 -1.70 -17.04 19.23
N CYS A 514 -2.69 -17.35 20.06
CA CYS A 514 -4.02 -16.75 19.97
C CYS A 514 -4.01 -15.32 20.55
N PHE A 515 -4.50 -14.32 19.81
CA PHE A 515 -4.74 -12.98 20.36
C PHE A 515 -6.23 -12.64 20.49
N SER A 516 -7.10 -13.47 19.94
CA SER A 516 -8.52 -13.16 19.69
C SER A 516 -9.49 -13.26 20.87
N GLY A 517 -8.99 -13.52 22.07
CA GLY A 517 -9.84 -13.91 23.21
C GLY A 517 -10.71 -15.16 22.92
N GLY A 518 -10.45 -15.89 21.83
CA GLY A 518 -11.29 -17.00 21.33
C GLY A 518 -11.21 -18.28 22.16
N GLN A 519 -10.18 -18.43 22.99
CA GLN A 519 -10.16 -19.41 24.06
C GLN A 519 -11.06 -18.91 25.20
N LYS A 520 -12.28 -19.46 25.28
CA LYS A 520 -13.04 -19.48 26.53
C LYS A 520 -12.14 -20.10 27.61
N SER A 521 -11.57 -19.27 28.48
CA SER A 521 -10.96 -19.59 29.79
C SER A 521 -9.55 -19.01 29.95
N VAL A 522 -9.48 -17.69 30.15
CA VAL A 522 -8.37 -17.09 30.88
C VAL A 522 -8.94 -16.07 31.89
N ARG A 523 -9.98 -15.30 31.52
CA ARG A 523 -10.76 -14.46 32.46
C ARG A 523 -12.12 -15.05 32.81
N THR A 524 -12.23 -15.60 34.02
CA THR A 524 -13.45 -15.81 34.81
C THR A 524 -14.78 -15.90 34.04
N GLY A 525 -15.22 -17.10 33.61
CA GLY A 525 -16.62 -17.55 33.43
C GLY A 525 -17.76 -16.58 33.03
N ARG A 526 -17.47 -15.40 32.48
CA ARG A 526 -18.42 -14.35 32.13
C ARG A 526 -18.52 -14.37 30.61
N GLN A 527 -19.75 -14.51 30.13
CA GLN A 527 -20.08 -14.29 28.73
C GLN A 527 -19.66 -12.87 28.34
N GLY A 528 -18.50 -12.75 27.71
CA GLY A 528 -18.10 -11.53 27.03
C GLY A 528 -19.07 -11.29 25.87
N ILE A 529 -19.75 -10.17 25.91
CA ILE A 529 -20.55 -9.66 24.80
C ILE A 529 -19.61 -9.57 23.59
N LYS A 530 -19.89 -10.32 22.52
CA LYS A 530 -19.23 -10.13 21.21
C LYS A 530 -19.46 -8.69 20.80
N THR A 531 -18.46 -7.83 20.98
CA THR A 531 -18.53 -6.46 20.49
C THR A 531 -18.11 -6.53 19.03
N PRO A 532 -18.96 -6.17 18.06
CA PRO A 532 -18.56 -6.11 16.65
C PRO A 532 -17.56 -4.97 16.48
N GLY A 533 -16.35 -5.29 15.99
CA GLY A 533 -15.29 -4.32 15.70
C GLY A 533 -13.92 -4.99 15.80
N GLU A 534 -13.10 -4.89 14.75
CA GLU A 534 -11.68 -5.27 14.79
C GLU A 534 -10.98 -4.40 15.84
N LYS A 535 -10.55 -5.00 16.95
CA LYS A 535 -9.52 -4.39 17.78
C LYS A 535 -8.20 -4.74 17.12
N ASP A 536 -7.44 -3.76 16.65
CA ASP A 536 -6.05 -3.99 16.25
C ASP A 536 -5.23 -4.29 17.51
N LEU A 537 -5.12 -5.57 17.84
CA LEU A 537 -4.47 -6.04 19.08
C LEU A 537 -2.95 -6.07 18.93
N THR A 538 -2.48 -6.04 17.69
CA THR A 538 -1.08 -6.18 17.33
C THR A 538 -0.42 -4.86 16.96
N GLY A 539 -1.22 -3.80 16.82
CA GLY A 539 -0.78 -2.43 16.56
C GLY A 539 -0.14 -2.24 15.18
N GLY A 540 -0.43 -3.14 14.23
CA GLY A 540 0.38 -3.31 13.03
C GLY A 540 1.83 -3.56 13.41
N LEU A 541 2.22 -4.83 13.64
CA LEU A 541 3.63 -5.17 13.78
C LEU A 541 4.27 -4.95 12.39
N VAL A 542 4.54 -3.70 12.04
CA VAL A 542 4.91 -3.20 10.72
C VAL A 542 6.40 -2.91 10.72
N PHE A 543 7.03 -3.33 9.66
CA PHE A 543 8.46 -3.49 9.56
C PHE A 543 8.97 -2.72 8.36
N GLY A 544 9.92 -1.81 8.60
CA GLY A 544 10.74 -1.24 7.53
C GLY A 544 11.50 -2.33 6.74
N PRO A 545 12.21 -1.93 5.67
CA PRO A 545 12.81 -2.86 4.70
C PRO A 545 13.55 -4.04 5.33
N GLY A 546 13.26 -5.25 4.82
CA GLY A 546 13.95 -6.49 5.17
C GLY A 546 13.47 -7.22 6.43
N LYS A 547 12.43 -6.75 7.10
CA LYS A 547 11.89 -7.41 8.29
C LYS A 547 10.44 -7.91 8.07
N VAL A 548 10.10 -9.08 8.60
CA VAL A 548 8.86 -9.83 8.30
C VAL A 548 8.15 -10.30 9.55
N SER A 549 6.82 -10.18 9.59
CA SER A 549 5.98 -10.86 10.58
C SER A 549 4.97 -11.82 9.99
N LEU A 550 4.90 -13.02 10.55
CA LEU A 550 3.86 -14.02 10.28
C LEU A 550 3.17 -14.40 11.60
N PHE A 551 1.84 -14.46 11.59
CA PHE A 551 1.04 -14.84 12.75
C PHE A 551 0.12 -16.01 12.38
N SER A 552 -0.12 -16.89 13.35
CA SER A 552 -0.89 -18.11 13.14
C SER A 552 -2.38 -17.91 12.89
N SER A 553 -2.98 -16.83 13.39
CA SER A 553 -4.40 -16.52 13.18
C SER A 553 -4.67 -15.01 13.07
N ARG A 554 -5.88 -14.66 12.64
CA ARG A 554 -6.42 -13.29 12.74
C ARG A 554 -6.79 -12.93 14.18
N ASP A 555 -6.92 -11.63 14.43
CA ASP A 555 -7.23 -11.02 15.73
C ASP A 555 -8.59 -11.44 16.31
N ASN A 556 -9.44 -12.16 15.57
CA ASN A 556 -10.74 -12.65 16.00
C ASN A 556 -10.89 -14.18 15.87
N GLU A 557 -9.81 -14.89 15.56
CA GLU A 557 -9.78 -16.34 15.34
C GLU A 557 -8.76 -17.01 16.27
N PRO A 558 -9.02 -18.22 16.79
CA PRO A 558 -8.04 -18.97 17.56
C PRO A 558 -6.92 -19.53 16.67
N SER A 559 -5.77 -19.84 17.28
CA SER A 559 -4.75 -20.75 16.74
C SER A 559 -4.95 -22.13 17.36
N TYR A 560 -4.97 -23.17 16.54
CA TYR A 560 -5.25 -24.55 16.95
C TYR A 560 -4.00 -25.43 16.98
N GLU A 561 -3.99 -26.34 17.97
CA GLU A 561 -3.06 -27.46 18.08
C GLU A 561 -3.53 -28.63 17.22
N ALA A 562 -2.60 -29.26 16.50
CA ALA A 562 -2.83 -30.40 15.59
C ALA A 562 -2.20 -31.66 16.18
N ALA A 563 -3.02 -32.50 16.83
CA ALA A 563 -2.53 -33.71 17.50
C ALA A 563 -1.94 -34.73 16.51
N GLU A 564 -2.42 -34.72 15.27
CA GLU A 564 -1.94 -35.54 14.15
C GLU A 564 -0.52 -35.18 13.69
N TYR A 565 -0.06 -33.96 13.99
CA TYR A 565 1.26 -33.47 13.62
C TYR A 565 2.18 -33.29 14.83
N GLU A 566 1.65 -33.38 16.05
CA GLU A 566 2.36 -33.04 17.29
C GLU A 566 2.92 -31.60 17.28
N ASN A 567 2.20 -30.68 16.62
CA ASN A 567 2.54 -29.25 16.46
C ASN A 567 1.26 -28.39 16.46
N GLY A 568 1.41 -27.06 16.50
CA GLY A 568 0.39 -26.14 15.98
C GLY A 568 0.25 -26.25 14.46
N TYR A 569 -0.96 -26.07 13.90
CA TYR A 569 -1.14 -26.11 12.43
C TYR A 569 -0.23 -25.10 11.71
N PHE A 570 -0.07 -23.90 12.28
CA PHE A 570 0.85 -22.89 11.73
C PHE A 570 2.29 -23.38 11.73
N THR A 571 2.77 -23.87 12.86
CA THR A 571 4.16 -24.33 13.00
C THR A 571 4.47 -25.52 12.10
N TYR A 572 3.56 -26.49 11.99
CA TYR A 572 3.71 -27.63 11.07
C TYR A 572 3.88 -27.16 9.63
N HIS A 573 2.98 -26.31 9.11
CA HIS A 573 3.05 -25.85 7.73
C HIS A 573 4.22 -24.87 7.47
N LEU A 574 4.68 -24.15 8.50
CA LEU A 574 5.91 -23.36 8.45
C LEU A 574 7.13 -24.25 8.21
N ILE A 575 7.30 -25.30 9.03
CA ILE A 575 8.42 -26.24 8.92
C ILE A 575 8.35 -26.98 7.59
N LYS A 576 7.17 -27.42 7.17
CA LYS A 576 6.97 -28.08 5.87
C LYS A 576 7.41 -27.20 4.71
N ALA A 577 6.99 -25.93 4.68
CA ALA A 577 7.42 -24.99 3.65
C ALA A 577 8.94 -24.82 3.64
N TRP A 578 9.54 -24.72 4.82
CA TRP A 578 10.97 -24.60 5.02
C TRP A 578 11.77 -25.83 4.56
N GLU A 579 11.27 -27.04 4.82
CA GLU A 579 11.86 -28.31 4.36
C GLU A 579 11.73 -28.50 2.84
N GLU A 580 10.62 -28.04 2.25
CA GLU A 580 10.41 -27.97 0.80
C GLU A 580 11.29 -26.92 0.11
N GLY A 581 12.03 -26.12 0.88
CA GLY A 581 13.05 -25.18 0.39
C GLY A 581 12.55 -23.76 0.18
N TYR A 582 11.29 -23.46 0.53
CA TYR A 582 10.77 -22.10 0.49
C TYR A 582 11.48 -21.25 1.54
N GLN A 583 11.97 -20.08 1.10
CA GLN A 583 12.67 -19.11 1.94
C GLN A 583 11.98 -17.74 1.89
N GLU A 584 11.35 -17.39 0.77
CA GLU A 584 10.62 -16.14 0.60
C GLU A 584 9.41 -16.02 1.50
N ALA A 585 9.25 -14.88 2.17
CA ALA A 585 8.14 -14.58 3.05
C ALA A 585 6.78 -14.81 2.37
N ASP A 586 6.64 -14.39 1.10
CA ASP A 586 5.40 -14.59 0.35
C ASP A 586 5.10 -16.07 0.11
N ALA A 587 6.10 -16.82 -0.34
CA ALA A 587 5.94 -18.24 -0.66
C ALA A 587 5.73 -19.09 0.59
N VAL A 588 6.47 -18.78 1.67
CA VAL A 588 6.31 -19.44 2.97
C VAL A 588 4.93 -19.12 3.56
N TYR A 589 4.51 -17.86 3.54
CA TYR A 589 3.16 -17.48 3.99
C TYR A 589 2.08 -18.20 3.19
N GLN A 590 2.20 -18.26 1.86
CA GLN A 590 1.19 -18.91 1.02
C GLN A 590 1.04 -20.39 1.39
N LYS A 591 2.16 -21.10 1.60
CA LYS A 591 2.14 -22.50 2.05
C LYS A 591 1.50 -22.68 3.43
N ILE A 592 1.82 -21.79 4.37
CA ILE A 592 1.22 -21.78 5.70
C ILE A 592 -0.28 -21.52 5.59
N PHE A 593 -0.69 -20.52 4.82
CA PHE A 593 -2.09 -20.13 4.66
C PHE A 593 -2.92 -21.25 4.03
N GLU A 594 -2.47 -21.83 2.91
CA GLU A 594 -3.13 -22.95 2.24
C GLU A 594 -3.28 -24.15 3.18
N GLY A 595 -2.18 -24.56 3.81
CA GLY A 595 -2.18 -25.73 4.70
C GLY A 595 -3.05 -25.56 5.94
N VAL A 596 -2.93 -24.41 6.62
CA VAL A 596 -3.70 -24.14 7.84
C VAL A 596 -5.20 -24.01 7.52
N THR A 597 -5.57 -23.28 6.45
CA THR A 597 -6.99 -23.14 6.09
C THR A 597 -7.60 -24.47 5.65
N GLN A 598 -6.84 -25.30 4.92
CA GLN A 598 -7.29 -26.64 4.53
C GLN A 598 -7.48 -27.55 5.75
N ASP A 599 -6.47 -27.66 6.61
CA ASP A 599 -6.48 -28.64 7.70
C ASP A 599 -7.42 -28.24 8.85
N THR A 600 -7.70 -26.95 9.00
CA THR A 600 -8.64 -26.44 10.02
C THR A 600 -10.08 -26.28 9.50
N ASP A 601 -10.39 -26.76 8.29
CA ASP A 601 -11.69 -26.54 7.63
C ASP A 601 -12.11 -25.06 7.66
N ASN A 602 -11.15 -24.20 7.30
CA ASN A 602 -11.28 -22.75 7.23
C ASN A 602 -11.57 -22.05 8.58
N ALA A 603 -11.26 -22.70 9.71
CA ALA A 603 -11.49 -22.16 11.06
C ALA A 603 -10.34 -21.28 11.57
N GLN A 604 -9.17 -21.30 10.93
CA GLN A 604 -7.98 -20.50 11.27
C GLN A 604 -7.36 -19.92 10.00
N HIS A 605 -7.11 -18.61 9.99
CA HIS A 605 -6.43 -17.92 8.88
C HIS A 605 -5.15 -17.23 9.35
N PRO A 606 -3.97 -17.74 8.97
CA PRO A 606 -2.71 -17.06 9.18
C PRO A 606 -2.72 -15.65 8.57
N ARG A 607 -1.96 -14.74 9.14
CA ARG A 607 -1.78 -13.38 8.61
C ARG A 607 -0.30 -13.03 8.51
N ARG A 608 0.03 -12.03 7.69
CA ARG A 608 1.38 -11.52 7.51
C ARG A 608 1.40 -10.00 7.52
N ASP A 609 2.55 -9.42 7.90
CA ASP A 609 2.79 -7.98 7.92
C ASP A 609 4.27 -7.69 7.60
N TYR A 610 4.54 -6.99 6.49
CA TYR A 610 5.87 -6.48 6.08
C TYR A 610 5.84 -5.60 4.82
N ASP A 611 6.89 -4.80 4.64
CA ASP A 611 7.15 -3.96 3.47
C ASP A 611 7.54 -4.80 2.23
N ARG A 612 6.71 -4.76 1.18
CA ARG A 612 6.91 -5.50 -0.08
C ARG A 612 7.68 -4.73 -1.16
N THR A 613 8.17 -3.53 -0.86
CA THR A 613 8.79 -2.62 -1.84
C THR A 613 10.20 -3.03 -2.30
N GLU A 614 10.92 -3.88 -1.54
CA GLU A 614 12.28 -4.34 -1.87
C GLU A 614 12.38 -5.85 -2.19
N GLY A 615 11.42 -6.40 -2.95
CA GLY A 615 11.52 -7.78 -3.43
C GLY A 615 11.68 -8.86 -2.34
N VAL A 616 12.29 -9.97 -2.76
CA VAL A 616 12.50 -11.26 -2.09
C VAL A 616 13.03 -11.12 -0.64
N THR A 617 12.14 -11.12 0.36
CA THR A 617 12.50 -11.08 1.79
C THR A 617 12.43 -12.48 2.38
N ALA A 618 13.58 -13.04 2.75
CA ALA A 618 13.65 -14.40 3.28
C ALA A 618 13.31 -14.45 4.79
N VAL A 619 12.60 -15.51 5.20
CA VAL A 619 12.21 -15.74 6.61
C VAL A 619 13.25 -16.56 7.43
N TYR A 620 14.35 -17.04 6.82
CA TYR A 620 15.53 -17.64 7.49
C TYR A 620 16.79 -17.70 6.60
#